data_AF-A0A6J6K676-F1
#
_entry.id   AF-A0A6J6K676-F1
#
_cell.length_a   1.000
_cell.length_b   1.000
_cell.length_c   1.000
_cell.angle_alpha   90.00
_cell.angle_beta   90.00
_cell.angle_gamma   90.00
#
_symmetry.space_group_name_H-M   'P 1'
#
loop_
_entity.id
_entity.type
_entity.pdbx_description
1 polymer ?
#
loop_
_entity_poly.entity_id
_entity_poly.type
_entity_poly.pdbx_seq_one_letter_code
_entity_poly.pdbx_strand_id
1 'polypeptide(L)'
;MAVSPVGRSVTRSIARDEVVLERRLAGGSATGPASQLDENSLAFAIPSDASTPPTRIGDHVALYAPSEVVASSTRTSGPASRIADRAVVIAVSEEAITVGVVIAEASAVAKALLSASVIIALAD
;
A
#
# COMPACT_ATOMS: atom_id res chain seq x y z
N MET A 1 24.66 6.35 -22.73
CA MET A 1 25.32 6.96 -21.56
C MET A 1 24.57 6.47 -20.33
N ALA A 2 25.26 5.94 -19.31
CA ALA A 2 24.61 5.55 -18.06
C ALA A 2 24.19 6.81 -17.31
N VAL A 3 22.90 6.98 -17.06
CA VAL A 3 22.36 8.11 -16.28
C VAL A 3 22.70 7.85 -14.82
N SER A 4 23.30 8.84 -14.14
CA SER A 4 23.66 8.74 -12.74
C SER A 4 22.40 8.60 -11.86
N PRO A 5 22.34 7.64 -10.91
CA PRO A 5 21.17 7.42 -10.06
C PRO A 5 21.08 8.40 -8.88
N VAL A 6 21.92 9.44 -8.84
CA VAL A 6 21.95 10.43 -7.75
C VAL A 6 20.57 11.09 -7.59
N GLY A 7 20.05 11.10 -6.37
CA GLY A 7 18.72 11.64 -6.03
C GLY A 7 17.55 10.67 -6.25
N ARG A 8 17.79 9.42 -6.67
CA ARG A 8 16.75 8.39 -6.82
C ARG A 8 16.70 7.46 -5.61
N SER A 9 15.49 7.09 -5.21
CA SER A 9 15.26 6.09 -4.17
C SER A 9 15.30 4.68 -4.75
N VAL A 10 15.63 3.69 -3.91
CA VAL A 10 15.64 2.28 -4.28
C VAL A 10 14.42 1.59 -3.69
N THR A 11 13.81 0.69 -4.44
CA THR A 11 12.55 0.03 -4.02
C THR A 11 12.77 -1.12 -3.03
N ARG A 12 14.03 -1.55 -2.84
CA ARG A 12 14.43 -2.65 -1.93
C ARG A 12 15.83 -2.40 -1.37
N SER A 13 16.13 -2.98 -0.22
CA SER A 13 17.47 -2.96 0.38
C SER A 13 18.55 -3.41 -0.60
N ILE A 14 19.69 -2.72 -0.58
CA ILE A 14 20.84 -3.01 -1.42
C ILE A 14 21.98 -3.46 -0.51
N ALA A 15 22.63 -4.57 -0.86
CA ALA A 15 23.81 -5.05 -0.15
C ALA A 15 25.05 -4.20 -0.47
N ARG A 16 26.06 -4.25 0.40
CA ARG A 16 27.36 -3.63 0.09
C ARG A 16 27.90 -4.25 -1.22
N ASP A 17 28.43 -3.39 -2.09
CA ASP A 17 29.01 -3.74 -3.39
C ASP A 17 28.03 -4.31 -4.43
N GLU A 18 26.72 -4.22 -4.18
CA GLU A 18 25.70 -4.65 -5.13
C GLU A 18 25.51 -3.65 -6.28
N VAL A 19 25.47 -4.18 -7.52
CA VAL A 19 25.21 -3.40 -8.72
C VAL A 19 23.73 -3.01 -8.79
N VAL A 20 23.46 -1.71 -8.76
CA VAL A 20 22.09 -1.17 -8.83
C VAL A 20 21.64 -1.09 -10.28
N LEU A 21 20.64 -1.89 -10.64
CA LEU A 21 20.00 -1.84 -11.95
C LEU A 21 18.92 -0.75 -11.96
N GLU A 22 18.72 -0.11 -13.11
CA GLU A 22 17.75 0.99 -13.25
C GLU A 22 16.32 0.58 -12.84
N ARG A 23 15.91 -0.66 -13.12
CA ARG A 23 14.63 -1.24 -12.70
C ARG A 23 14.42 -1.32 -11.17
N ARG A 24 15.49 -1.15 -10.38
CA ARG A 24 15.43 -1.13 -8.90
C ARG A 24 15.30 0.27 -8.34
N LEU A 25 15.46 1.28 -9.18
CA LEU A 25 15.27 2.66 -8.80
C LEU A 25 13.78 2.98 -8.93
N ALA A 26 13.25 3.72 -7.97
CA ALA A 26 11.95 4.34 -8.08
C ALA A 26 11.87 5.15 -9.38
N GLY A 27 10.69 5.17 -10.02
CA GLY A 27 10.42 6.08 -11.14
C GLY A 27 10.74 7.52 -10.71
N GLY A 28 11.42 8.28 -11.58
CA GLY A 28 12.06 9.56 -11.23
C GLY A 28 11.16 10.68 -10.69
N SER A 29 9.84 10.44 -10.62
CA SER A 29 8.85 11.38 -10.09
C SER A 29 8.30 10.96 -8.71
N ALA A 30 8.63 9.76 -8.21
CA ALA A 30 8.13 9.27 -6.93
C ALA A 30 9.04 9.73 -5.79
N THR A 31 8.50 10.55 -4.89
CA THR A 31 9.17 11.02 -3.67
C THR A 31 8.55 10.40 -2.43
N GLY A 32 9.35 10.21 -1.37
CA GLY A 32 8.87 9.66 -0.10
C GLY A 32 8.54 8.16 -0.15
N PRO A 33 7.70 7.65 0.78
CA PRO A 33 7.38 6.22 0.89
C PRO A 33 6.84 5.57 -0.39
N ALA A 34 6.11 6.33 -1.21
CA ALA A 34 5.58 5.85 -2.49
C ALA A 34 6.68 5.45 -3.49
N SER A 35 7.91 5.94 -3.30
CA SER A 35 9.08 5.53 -4.11
C SER A 35 9.49 4.07 -3.88
N GLN A 36 8.96 3.40 -2.86
CA GLN A 36 9.21 1.98 -2.60
C GLN A 36 8.26 1.06 -3.38
N LEU A 37 7.23 1.61 -4.03
CA LEU A 37 6.24 0.83 -4.77
C LEU A 37 6.70 0.51 -6.19
N ASP A 38 6.16 -0.58 -6.73
CA ASP A 38 6.26 -0.88 -8.15
C ASP A 38 5.38 0.07 -8.98
N GLU A 39 5.61 0.09 -10.30
CA GLU A 39 4.88 0.94 -11.25
C GLU A 39 3.38 0.62 -11.38
N ASN A 40 2.94 -0.53 -10.85
CA ASN A 40 1.56 -1.01 -10.92
C ASN A 40 0.83 -0.89 -9.58
N SER A 41 1.33 -0.04 -8.69
CA SER A 41 0.82 0.15 -7.34
C SER A 41 0.58 1.62 -7.03
N LEU A 42 -0.39 1.86 -6.14
CA LEU A 42 -0.73 3.17 -5.59
C LEU A 42 -0.60 3.15 -4.07
N ALA A 43 -0.14 4.27 -3.51
CA ALA A 43 -0.03 4.45 -2.07
C ALA A 43 -1.33 5.05 -1.50
N PHE A 44 -1.85 4.45 -0.44
CA PHE A 44 -2.99 4.96 0.32
C PHE A 44 -2.61 5.12 1.79
N ALA A 45 -2.92 6.28 2.36
CA ALA A 45 -2.85 6.51 3.80
C ALA A 45 -4.16 6.03 4.43
N ILE A 46 -4.08 5.00 5.28
CA ILE A 46 -5.20 4.45 6.02
C ILE A 46 -5.10 4.96 7.45
N PRO A 47 -6.10 5.70 7.96
CA PRO A 47 -6.11 6.15 9.35
C PRO A 47 -5.94 4.96 10.30
N SER A 48 -5.08 5.11 11.29
CA SER A 48 -4.85 4.10 12.33
C SER A 48 -5.44 4.57 13.66
N ASP A 49 -5.95 3.61 14.42
CA ASP A 49 -6.47 3.79 15.77
C ASP A 49 -6.00 2.66 16.69
N ALA A 50 -6.49 2.65 17.93
CA ALA A 50 -6.13 1.63 18.92
C ALA A 50 -6.54 0.20 18.54
N SER A 51 -7.43 0.02 17.56
CA SER A 51 -7.85 -1.30 17.07
C SER A 51 -6.96 -1.81 15.93
N THR A 52 -6.13 -0.91 15.36
CA THR A 52 -5.22 -1.25 14.28
C THR A 52 -4.08 -2.14 14.81
N PRO A 53 -3.85 -3.32 14.20
CA PRO A 53 -2.80 -4.21 14.66
C PRO A 53 -1.41 -3.56 14.52
N PRO A 54 -0.45 -3.92 15.39
CA PRO A 54 0.92 -3.43 15.26
C PRO A 54 1.53 -3.93 13.95
N THR A 55 1.94 -3.00 13.09
CA THR A 55 2.54 -3.28 11.78
C THR A 55 3.91 -2.64 11.65
N ARG A 56 4.72 -3.16 10.73
CA ARG A 56 6.04 -2.64 10.38
C ARG A 56 6.12 -2.40 8.88
N ILE A 57 7.01 -1.48 8.49
CA ILE A 57 7.35 -1.27 7.08
C ILE A 57 7.85 -2.59 6.48
N GLY A 58 7.27 -3.01 5.36
CA GLY A 58 7.53 -4.27 4.68
C GLY A 58 6.52 -5.39 4.99
N ASP A 59 5.67 -5.23 6.01
CA ASP A 59 4.63 -6.20 6.31
C ASP A 59 3.58 -6.25 5.19
N HIS A 60 3.01 -7.43 4.97
CA HIS A 60 1.86 -7.61 4.10
C HIS A 60 0.59 -7.62 4.94
N VAL A 61 -0.42 -6.87 4.50
CA VAL A 61 -1.71 -6.75 5.18
C VAL A 61 -2.84 -6.98 4.19
N ALA A 62 -3.91 -7.57 4.69
CA ALA A 62 -5.19 -7.58 4.01
C ALA A 62 -6.02 -6.39 4.46
N LEU A 63 -6.76 -5.79 3.53
CA LEU A 63 -7.65 -4.68 3.80
C LEU A 63 -9.09 -5.14 3.63
N TYR A 64 -9.94 -4.73 4.57
CA TYR A 64 -11.37 -5.02 4.57
C TYR A 64 -12.18 -3.74 4.69
N ALA A 65 -13.38 -3.73 4.13
CA ALA A 65 -14.38 -2.69 4.31
C ALA A 65 -15.77 -3.30 4.42
N PRO A 66 -16.76 -2.62 5.03
CA PRO A 66 -18.14 -3.08 5.07
C PRO A 66 -18.66 -3.39 3.66
N SER A 67 -19.43 -4.48 3.51
CA SER A 67 -19.83 -4.92 2.17
C SER A 67 -20.68 -3.91 1.43
N GLU A 68 -21.49 -3.10 2.13
CA GLU A 68 -22.27 -2.00 1.53
C GLU A 68 -21.40 -0.92 0.88
N VAL A 69 -20.17 -0.72 1.39
CA VAL A 69 -19.21 0.21 0.81
C VAL A 69 -18.60 -0.36 -0.47
N VAL A 70 -18.41 -1.69 -0.53
CA VAL A 70 -17.73 -2.36 -1.65
C VAL A 70 -18.71 -2.81 -2.75
N ALA A 71 -19.93 -3.20 -2.38
CA ALA A 71 -20.87 -3.84 -3.27
C ALA A 71 -21.36 -2.89 -4.39
N SER A 72 -21.46 -3.48 -5.59
CA SER A 72 -22.46 -3.07 -6.59
C SER A 72 -23.77 -3.73 -6.20
N SER A 73 -24.91 -3.09 -6.51
CA SER A 73 -26.27 -3.32 -6.01
C SER A 73 -26.87 -4.74 -6.14
N THR A 74 -26.08 -5.75 -6.50
CA THR A 74 -26.49 -7.13 -6.80
C THR A 74 -25.92 -8.19 -5.86
N ARG A 75 -25.05 -7.85 -4.89
CA ARG A 75 -24.55 -8.81 -3.88
C ARG A 75 -25.08 -8.50 -2.48
N THR A 76 -25.63 -9.54 -1.84
CA THR A 76 -26.16 -9.54 -0.48
C THR A 76 -25.10 -9.09 0.53
N SER A 77 -25.46 -8.12 1.38
CA SER A 77 -24.61 -7.62 2.47
C SER A 77 -24.07 -8.76 3.33
N GLY A 78 -22.74 -8.93 3.34
CA GLY A 78 -22.00 -9.60 4.41
C GLY A 78 -21.38 -8.57 5.36
N PRO A 79 -20.86 -8.97 6.54
CA PRO A 79 -20.36 -8.03 7.55
C PRO A 79 -19.17 -7.19 7.05
N ALA A 80 -18.22 -7.80 6.33
CA ALA A 80 -17.11 -7.10 5.69
C ALA A 80 -16.65 -7.86 4.44
N SER A 81 -16.24 -7.12 3.41
CA SER A 81 -15.61 -7.66 2.20
C SER A 81 -14.14 -7.26 2.20
N ARG A 82 -13.29 -8.20 1.79
CA ARG A 82 -11.89 -7.91 1.49
C ARG A 82 -11.83 -7.00 0.25
N ILE A 83 -11.02 -5.96 0.32
CA ILE A 83 -10.82 -4.96 -0.74
C ILE A 83 -9.39 -4.95 -1.28
N ALA A 84 -8.43 -5.45 -0.50
CA ALA A 84 -7.08 -5.74 -0.94
C ALA A 84 -6.56 -6.99 -0.22
N ASP A 85 -5.89 -7.88 -0.94
CA ASP A 85 -5.42 -9.16 -0.40
C ASP A 85 -4.03 -9.08 0.23
N ARG A 86 -3.08 -8.41 -0.43
CA ARG A 86 -1.67 -8.35 -0.04
C ARG A 86 -1.10 -6.94 -0.22
N ALA A 87 -1.69 -5.96 0.45
CA ALA A 87 -1.16 -4.61 0.48
C ALA A 87 0.15 -4.58 1.29
N VAL A 88 1.14 -3.80 0.86
CA VAL A 88 2.46 -3.71 1.52
C VAL A 88 2.56 -2.44 2.34
N VAL A 89 2.95 -2.53 3.61
CA VAL A 89 3.17 -1.35 4.45
C VAL A 89 4.46 -0.64 4.02
N ILE A 90 4.36 0.63 3.63
CA ILE A 90 5.50 1.44 3.16
C ILE A 90 5.82 2.62 4.09
N ALA A 91 4.88 3.01 4.95
CA ALA A 91 5.15 3.93 6.06
C ALA A 91 4.18 3.67 7.21
N VAL A 92 4.64 3.95 8.43
CA VAL A 92 3.84 3.87 9.65
C VAL A 92 4.03 5.18 10.42
N SER A 93 2.93 5.81 10.82
CA SER A 93 2.91 6.92 11.77
C SER A 93 1.90 6.62 12.88
N GLU A 94 1.78 7.53 13.86
CA GLU A 94 0.78 7.40 14.93
C GLU A 94 -0.66 7.53 14.41
N GLU A 95 -0.86 8.32 13.35
CA GLU A 95 -2.20 8.67 12.84
C GLU A 95 -2.62 7.83 11.61
N ALA A 96 -1.65 7.26 10.88
CA ALA A 96 -1.95 6.49 9.68
C ALA A 96 -0.88 5.45 9.34
N ILE A 97 -1.33 4.38 8.70
CA ILE A 97 -0.46 3.41 8.00
C ILE A 97 -0.59 3.67 6.50
N THR A 98 0.54 3.94 5.85
CA THR A 98 0.57 4.05 4.39
C THR A 98 0.88 2.69 3.79
N VAL A 99 -0.02 2.23 2.92
CA VAL A 99 0.12 0.95 2.23
C VAL A 99 0.17 1.11 0.72
N GLY A 100 0.97 0.28 0.08
CA GLY A 100 0.94 0.05 -1.36
C GLY A 100 -0.13 -0.96 -1.71
N VAL A 101 -0.96 -0.62 -2.68
CA VAL A 101 -2.04 -1.46 -3.20
C VAL A 101 -1.92 -1.54 -4.70
N VAL A 102 -2.12 -2.72 -5.29
CA VAL A 102 -2.11 -2.89 -6.74
C VAL A 102 -3.24 -2.07 -7.39
N ILE A 103 -2.99 -1.52 -8.58
CA ILE A 103 -3.94 -0.62 -9.28
C ILE A 103 -5.33 -1.25 -9.44
N ALA A 104 -5.42 -2.57 -9.64
CA ALA A 104 -6.69 -3.29 -9.78
C ALA A 104 -7.59 -3.20 -8.53
N GLU A 105 -7.00 -3.04 -7.34
CA GLU A 105 -7.69 -2.95 -6.05
C GLU A 105 -7.87 -1.49 -5.59
N ALA A 106 -7.15 -0.54 -6.20
CA ALA A 106 -7.09 0.85 -5.77
C ALA A 106 -8.45 1.55 -5.71
N SER A 107 -9.36 1.30 -6.67
CA SER A 107 -10.70 1.91 -6.65
C SER A 107 -11.54 1.46 -5.46
N ALA A 108 -11.42 0.19 -5.04
CA ALA A 108 -12.14 -0.33 -3.88
C ALA A 108 -11.60 0.30 -2.58
N VAL A 109 -10.28 0.41 -2.46
CA VAL A 109 -9.61 1.07 -1.32
C VAL A 109 -9.95 2.56 -1.25
N ALA A 110 -9.92 3.28 -2.37
CA ALA A 110 -10.29 4.69 -2.41
C ALA A 110 -11.76 4.91 -1.97
N LYS A 111 -12.69 4.07 -2.47
CA LYS A 111 -14.10 4.12 -2.05
C LYS A 111 -14.26 3.85 -0.55
N ALA A 112 -13.52 2.89 -0.01
CA ALA A 112 -13.56 2.57 1.41
C ALA A 112 -13.03 3.69 2.31
N LEU A 113 -11.95 4.35 1.90
CA LEU A 113 -11.39 5.50 2.61
C LEU A 113 -12.33 6.70 2.63
N LEU A 114 -13.05 6.97 1.54
CA LEU A 114 -14.06 8.03 1.51
C LEU A 114 -15.21 7.80 2.52
N SER A 115 -15.46 6.53 2.87
CA SER A 115 -16.43 6.15 3.90
C SER A 115 -15.83 5.94 5.30
N ALA A 116 -14.54 6.25 5.48
CA ALA A 116 -13.78 6.04 6.72
C ALA A 116 -13.93 4.62 7.30
N SER A 117 -14.04 3.60 6.44
CA SER A 117 -14.41 2.24 6.84
C SER A 117 -13.42 1.23 6.29
N VAL A 118 -12.17 1.29 6.78
CA VAL A 118 -11.12 0.33 6.41
C VAL A 118 -10.59 -0.36 7.67
N ILE A 119 -10.54 -1.69 7.63
CA ILE A 119 -9.95 -2.53 8.66
C ILE A 119 -8.68 -3.13 8.08
N ILE A 120 -7.59 -3.04 8.84
CA ILE A 120 -6.29 -3.63 8.51
C ILE A 120 -6.18 -4.96 9.27
N ALA A 121 -5.92 -6.04 8.54
CA ALA A 121 -5.62 -7.35 9.10
C ALA A 121 -4.21 -7.78 8.70
N LEU A 122 -3.45 -8.33 9.65
CA LEU A 122 -2.15 -8.92 9.35
C LEU A 122 -2.36 -10.20 8.52
N ALA A 123 -1.64 -10.30 7.40
CA ALA A 123 -1.60 -11.50 6.57
C ALA A 123 -0.25 -12.20 6.78
N ASP A 124 -0.29 -13.48 7.14
CA ASP A 124 0.91 -14.32 7.24
C ASP A 124 1.60 -14.51 5.86
#